data_AF-A0A2V7YUU7-F1
#
_entry.id   AF-A0A2V7YUU7-F1
#
_cell.length_a   1.000
_cell.length_b   1.000
_cell.length_c   1.000
_cell.angle_alpha   90.00
_cell.angle_beta   90.00
_cell.angle_gamma   90.00
#
_symmetry.space_group_name_H-M   'P 1'
#
loop_
_entity.id
_entity.type
_entity.pdbx_description
1 polymer ?
#
loop_
_entity_poly.entity_id
_entity_poly.type
_entity_poly.pdbx_seq_one_letter_code
_entity_poly.pdbx_strand_id
1 'polypeptide(L)'
;MPENHPDPQLLERFMRNEASGEERRRIVRHLLAGCARCGAITRRLWELGEPGPEVAVEEHPPPEEAALLDAHRAFLAEGKGAEAAAVLLDLGVLYAREGRLSEILPLTEDMRPIFRTRDLRKGVAAALVCFRSLVESGQADEGLLVEMARFVRPRP
;
A
#
# COMPACT_ATOMS: atom_id res chain seq x y z
N MET A 1 -37.61 10.13 -8.34
CA MET A 1 -37.45 11.39 -7.59
C MET A 1 -36.84 12.41 -8.55
N PRO A 2 -37.32 13.66 -8.64
CA PRO A 2 -36.83 14.60 -9.63
C PRO A 2 -35.38 14.92 -9.31
N GLU A 3 -34.50 14.49 -10.22
CA GLU A 3 -33.07 14.52 -10.02
C GLU A 3 -32.57 15.97 -10.20
N ASN A 4 -32.49 16.71 -9.09
CA ASN A 4 -31.87 18.03 -9.05
C ASN A 4 -30.35 17.88 -9.20
N HIS A 5 -29.93 17.60 -10.43
CA HIS A 5 -28.52 17.56 -10.83
C HIS A 5 -27.92 18.96 -10.71
N PRO A 6 -26.66 19.08 -10.24
CA PRO A 6 -25.93 20.34 -10.36
C PRO A 6 -25.80 20.74 -11.83
N ASP A 7 -25.91 22.05 -12.09
CA ASP A 7 -25.73 22.64 -13.41
C ASP A 7 -24.34 22.26 -13.99
N PRO A 8 -24.25 21.82 -15.25
CA PRO A 8 -22.98 21.60 -15.93
C PRO A 8 -21.96 22.75 -15.80
N GLN A 9 -22.39 24.02 -15.84
CA GLN A 9 -21.47 25.16 -15.65
C GLN A 9 -20.92 25.22 -14.22
N LEU A 10 -21.74 24.81 -13.25
CA LEU A 10 -21.32 24.72 -11.85
C LEU A 10 -20.32 23.58 -11.64
N LEU A 11 -20.50 22.46 -12.33
CA LEU A 11 -19.53 21.36 -12.35
C LEU A 11 -18.20 21.85 -12.94
N GLU A 12 -18.21 22.56 -14.06
CA GLU A 12 -16.99 23.13 -14.65
C GLU A 12 -16.27 24.11 -13.71
N ARG A 13 -17.00 25.03 -13.08
CA ARG A 13 -16.43 25.96 -12.08
C ARG A 13 -15.85 25.22 -10.88
N PHE A 14 -16.51 24.15 -10.44
CA PHE A 14 -15.98 23.28 -9.41
C PHE A 14 -14.66 22.62 -9.84
N MET A 15 -14.54 22.14 -11.08
CA MET A 15 -13.29 21.59 -11.62
C MET A 15 -12.17 22.63 -11.70
N ARG A 16 -12.48 23.90 -11.99
CA ARG A 16 -11.52 25.02 -12.01
C ARG A 16 -11.20 25.60 -10.62
N ASN A 17 -11.74 25.00 -9.54
CA ASN A 17 -11.65 25.50 -8.15
C ASN A 17 -12.28 26.90 -7.95
N GLU A 18 -13.20 27.30 -8.82
CA GLU A 18 -13.93 28.58 -8.83
C GLU A 18 -15.32 28.48 -8.17
N ALA A 19 -15.68 27.29 -7.67
CA ALA A 19 -16.89 27.07 -6.89
C ALA A 19 -16.70 27.47 -5.43
N SER A 20 -17.68 28.21 -4.90
CA SER A 20 -17.76 28.58 -3.49
C SER A 20 -17.88 27.37 -2.57
N GLY A 21 -17.62 27.56 -1.28
CA GLY A 21 -17.64 26.47 -0.31
C GLY A 21 -19.03 25.81 -0.12
N GLU A 22 -20.12 26.52 -0.40
CA GLU A 22 -21.48 25.96 -0.37
C GLU A 22 -21.77 25.12 -1.63
N GLU A 23 -21.43 25.66 -2.81
CA GLU A 23 -21.53 24.96 -4.09
C GLU A 23 -20.72 23.66 -4.09
N ARG A 24 -19.49 23.71 -3.57
CA ARG A 24 -18.58 22.56 -3.43
C ARG A 24 -19.19 21.45 -2.58
N ARG A 25 -19.72 21.80 -1.40
CA ARG A 25 -20.35 20.83 -0.48
C ARG A 25 -21.58 20.18 -1.12
N ARG A 26 -22.36 20.92 -1.90
CA ARG A 26 -23.53 20.39 -2.60
C ARG A 26 -23.15 19.38 -3.68
N ILE A 27 -22.10 19.66 -4.46
CA ILE A 27 -21.60 18.75 -5.51
C ILE A 27 -21.02 17.48 -4.90
N VAL A 28 -20.17 17.59 -3.88
CA VAL A 28 -19.59 16.42 -3.19
C VAL A 28 -20.68 15.53 -2.61
N ARG A 29 -21.66 16.10 -1.91
CA ARG A 29 -22.79 15.34 -1.35
C ARG A 29 -23.58 14.61 -2.45
N HIS A 30 -23.75 15.23 -3.61
CA HIS A 30 -24.47 14.64 -4.74
C HIS A 30 -23.67 13.49 -5.42
N LEU A 31 -22.34 13.63 -5.52
CA LEU A 31 -21.47 12.56 -6.04
C LEU A 31 -21.41 11.37 -5.07
N LEU A 32 -21.30 11.62 -3.76
CA LEU A 32 -21.33 10.58 -2.74
C LEU A 32 -22.67 9.83 -2.67
N ALA A 33 -23.77 10.47 -3.09
CA ALA A 33 -25.07 9.82 -3.21
C ALA A 33 -25.17 8.85 -4.43
N GLY A 34 -24.12 8.73 -5.25
CA GLY A 34 -24.02 7.70 -6.29
C GLY A 34 -24.71 8.05 -7.62
N CYS A 35 -24.90 9.33 -7.93
CA CYS A 35 -25.51 9.76 -9.20
C CYS A 35 -24.67 9.32 -10.42
N ALA A 36 -25.17 8.38 -11.22
CA ALA A 36 -24.47 7.83 -12.38
C ALA A 36 -24.15 8.90 -13.44
N ARG A 37 -25.05 9.87 -13.65
CA ARG A 37 -24.87 10.94 -14.64
C ARG A 37 -23.78 11.92 -14.24
N CYS A 38 -23.82 12.43 -13.01
CA CYS A 38 -22.78 13.31 -12.50
C CYS A 38 -21.43 12.58 -12.36
N GLY A 39 -21.45 11.30 -11.99
CA GLY A 39 -20.25 10.46 -11.98
C GLY A 39 -19.61 10.28 -13.36
N ALA A 40 -20.41 10.12 -14.42
CA ALA A 40 -19.88 10.02 -15.79
C ALA A 40 -19.27 11.34 -16.28
N ILE A 41 -19.88 12.48 -15.93
CA ILE A 41 -19.37 13.81 -16.30
C ILE A 41 -18.09 14.12 -15.54
N THR A 42 -18.08 13.90 -14.22
CA THR A 42 -16.89 14.13 -13.43
C THR A 42 -15.76 13.20 -13.84
N ARG A 43 -15.98 11.90 -14.12
CA ARG A 43 -14.93 11.00 -14.65
C ARG A 43 -14.33 11.45 -15.99
N ARG A 44 -15.08 12.13 -16.84
CA ARG A 44 -14.54 12.67 -18.11
C ARG A 44 -13.73 13.94 -17.90
N LEU A 45 -14.11 14.75 -16.91
CA LEU A 45 -13.43 16.00 -16.58
C LEU A 45 -12.25 15.80 -15.62
N TRP A 46 -12.29 14.73 -14.83
CA TRP A 46 -11.21 14.24 -14.01
C TRP A 46 -10.45 13.17 -14.79
N GLU A 47 -9.36 13.57 -15.43
CA GLU A 47 -8.20 12.67 -15.57
C GLU A 47 -7.54 12.47 -14.19
N LEU A 48 -8.33 12.08 -13.16
CA LEU A 48 -7.78 11.54 -11.92
C LEU A 48 -7.45 10.08 -12.21
N GLY A 49 -6.27 9.89 -12.82
CA GLY A 49 -5.65 8.58 -13.02
C GLY A 49 -6.48 7.63 -13.87
N GLU A 50 -6.44 7.80 -15.20
CA GLU A 50 -6.21 6.56 -15.95
C GLU A 50 -4.91 5.98 -15.38
N PRO A 51 -4.81 4.66 -15.06
CA PRO A 51 -3.51 4.05 -15.13
C PRO A 51 -3.08 4.30 -16.57
N GLY A 52 -2.22 5.28 -16.78
CA GLY A 52 -1.56 5.44 -18.07
C GLY A 52 -1.00 4.07 -18.47
N PRO A 53 -0.81 3.77 -19.77
CA PRO A 53 -0.02 2.60 -20.13
C PRO A 53 1.21 2.63 -19.24
N GLU A 54 1.47 1.56 -18.50
CA GLU A 54 2.59 1.41 -17.57
C GLU A 54 3.87 1.85 -18.28
N VAL A 55 4.14 3.15 -18.27
CA VAL A 55 5.47 3.68 -18.42
C VAL A 55 5.99 3.38 -17.04
N ALA A 56 6.55 2.18 -16.90
CA ALA A 56 7.52 1.89 -15.88
C ALA A 56 8.56 3.02 -15.98
N VAL A 57 8.30 4.11 -15.27
CA VAL A 57 9.38 4.81 -14.61
C VAL A 57 9.92 3.71 -13.72
N GLU A 58 10.94 2.99 -14.19
CA GLU A 58 11.72 2.14 -13.33
C GLU A 58 12.41 3.09 -12.36
N GLU A 59 11.65 3.56 -11.36
CA GLU A 59 12.19 4.01 -10.11
C GLU A 59 12.88 2.77 -9.53
N HIS A 60 14.14 2.61 -9.93
CA HIS A 60 14.98 1.58 -9.40
C HIS A 60 15.05 1.84 -7.91
N PRO A 61 14.64 0.87 -7.07
CA PRO A 61 14.79 1.03 -5.65
C PRO A 61 16.26 1.34 -5.34
N PRO A 62 16.54 2.14 -4.29
CA PRO A 62 17.91 2.39 -3.88
C PRO A 62 18.66 1.07 -3.69
N PRO A 63 19.99 1.02 -3.90
CA PRO A 63 20.74 -0.25 -3.97
C PRO A 63 20.54 -1.19 -2.77
N GLU A 64 20.35 -0.65 -1.57
CA GLU A 64 20.07 -1.43 -0.35
C GLU A 64 18.69 -2.11 -0.41
N GLU A 65 17.65 -1.37 -0.78
CA GLU A 65 16.30 -1.90 -0.98
C GLU A 65 16.27 -2.94 -2.10
N ALA A 66 16.94 -2.66 -3.23
CA ALA A 66 17.06 -3.59 -4.35
C ALA A 66 17.70 -4.92 -3.92
N ALA A 67 18.80 -4.86 -3.17
CA ALA A 67 19.49 -6.05 -2.68
C ALA A 67 18.64 -6.89 -1.72
N LEU A 68 17.85 -6.25 -0.86
CA LEU A 68 16.91 -6.93 0.03
C LEU A 68 15.77 -7.59 -0.75
N LEU A 69 15.18 -6.89 -1.73
CA LEU A 69 14.14 -7.45 -2.59
C LEU A 69 14.66 -8.66 -3.40
N ASP A 70 15.88 -8.57 -3.93
CA ASP A 70 16.54 -9.69 -4.62
C ASP A 70 16.79 -10.88 -3.69
N ALA A 71 17.33 -10.63 -2.49
CA ALA A 71 17.56 -11.67 -1.50
C ALA A 71 16.24 -12.34 -1.07
N HIS A 72 15.18 -11.57 -0.84
CA HIS A 72 13.86 -12.10 -0.48
C HIS A 72 13.33 -13.05 -1.57
N ARG A 73 13.40 -12.63 -2.83
CA ARG A 73 13.00 -13.44 -3.99
C ARG A 73 13.83 -14.71 -4.12
N ALA A 74 15.15 -14.62 -3.93
CA ALA A 74 16.04 -15.77 -4.00
C ALA A 74 15.72 -16.80 -2.91
N PHE A 75 15.52 -16.37 -1.65
CA PHE A 75 15.16 -17.27 -0.56
C PHE A 75 13.80 -17.93 -0.77
N LEU A 76 12.81 -17.21 -1.28
CA LEU A 76 11.52 -17.80 -1.65
C LEU A 76 11.66 -18.86 -2.75
N ALA A 77 12.46 -18.59 -3.79
CA ALA A 77 12.71 -19.54 -4.87
C ALA A 77 13.39 -20.83 -4.38
N GLU A 78 14.26 -20.72 -3.37
CA GLU A 78 14.91 -21.85 -2.71
C GLU A 78 14.01 -22.54 -1.66
N GLY A 79 12.83 -21.99 -1.35
CA GLY A 79 11.94 -22.51 -0.33
C GLY A 79 12.43 -22.31 1.11
N LYS A 80 13.26 -21.28 1.33
CA LYS A 80 13.84 -20.85 2.61
C LYS A 80 12.98 -19.76 3.25
N GLY A 81 11.88 -20.16 3.88
CA GLY A 81 10.89 -19.24 4.45
C GLY A 81 11.37 -18.48 5.68
N ALA A 82 12.24 -19.06 6.50
CA ALA A 82 12.77 -18.35 7.67
C ALA A 82 13.68 -17.18 7.24
N GLU A 83 14.55 -17.42 6.26
CA GLU A 83 15.43 -16.41 5.67
C GLU A 83 14.61 -15.36 4.89
N ALA A 84 13.64 -15.80 4.08
CA ALA A 84 12.75 -14.89 3.36
C ALA A 84 11.98 -13.97 4.33
N ALA A 85 11.49 -14.50 5.46
CA ALA A 85 10.82 -13.73 6.50
C ALA A 85 11.75 -12.74 7.21
N ALA A 86 13.01 -13.12 7.47
CA ALA A 86 13.98 -12.21 8.06
C ALA A 86 14.25 -11.02 7.12
N VAL A 87 14.47 -11.27 5.83
CA VAL A 87 14.69 -10.21 4.84
C VAL A 87 13.46 -9.31 4.66
N LEU A 88 12.25 -9.88 4.70
CA LEU A 88 11.01 -9.10 4.66
C LEU A 88 10.91 -8.15 5.87
N LEU A 89 11.31 -8.59 7.05
CA LEU A 89 11.34 -7.75 8.24
C LEU A 89 12.46 -6.69 8.16
N ASP A 90 13.61 -7.01 7.56
CA ASP A 90 14.67 -6.02 7.28
C ASP A 90 14.19 -4.92 6.31
N LEU A 91 13.39 -5.26 5.29
CA LEU A 91 12.70 -4.27 4.44
C LEU A 91 11.74 -3.39 5.25
N GLY A 92 10.97 -3.99 6.16
CA GLY A 92 10.12 -3.24 7.08
C GLY A 92 10.90 -2.27 7.96
N VAL A 93 12.07 -2.68 8.47
CA VAL A 93 12.98 -1.81 9.23
C VAL A 93 13.49 -0.65 8.37
N LEU A 94 13.93 -0.93 7.13
CA LEU A 94 14.41 0.10 6.20
C LEU A 94 13.32 1.15 5.94
N TYR A 95 12.10 0.72 5.61
CA TYR A 95 10.98 1.63 5.38
C TYR A 95 10.56 2.39 6.63
N ALA A 96 10.56 1.76 7.81
CA ALA A 96 10.24 2.43 9.07
C ALA A 96 11.25 3.54 9.41
N ARG A 97 12.55 3.28 9.19
CA ARG A 97 13.64 4.28 9.37
C ARG A 97 13.46 5.49 8.48
N GLU A 98 13.05 5.28 7.24
CA GLU A 98 12.84 6.33 6.25
C GLU A 98 11.48 7.04 6.39
N GLY A 99 10.64 6.62 7.33
CA GLY A 99 9.27 7.14 7.49
C GLY A 99 8.32 6.74 6.36
N ARG A 100 8.69 5.75 5.53
CA ARG A 100 7.95 5.25 4.37
C ARG A 100 6.90 4.20 4.78
N LEU A 101 5.98 4.59 5.67
CA LEU A 101 4.96 3.66 6.21
C LEU A 101 4.03 3.08 5.12
N SER A 102 3.83 3.80 4.00
CA SER A 102 3.06 3.30 2.85
C SER A 102 3.65 2.05 2.23
N GLU A 103 4.97 1.90 2.27
CA GLU A 103 5.71 0.77 1.66
C GLU A 103 5.74 -0.46 2.56
N ILE A 104 5.49 -0.31 3.87
CA ILE A 104 5.42 -1.42 4.83
C ILE A 104 4.12 -2.23 4.64
N LEU A 105 3.02 -1.56 4.27
CA LEU A 105 1.72 -2.21 4.13
C LEU A 105 1.71 -3.31 3.05
N PRO A 106 2.22 -3.08 1.83
CA PRO A 106 2.38 -4.13 0.82
C PRO A 106 3.17 -5.35 1.30
N LEU A 107 4.18 -5.18 2.18
CA LEU A 107 4.95 -6.30 2.72
C LEU A 107 4.07 -7.34 3.43
N THR A 108 2.92 -6.94 3.97
CA THR A 108 1.99 -7.87 4.62
C THR A 108 1.42 -8.91 3.66
N GLU A 109 1.32 -8.56 2.38
CA GLU A 109 0.82 -9.43 1.33
C GLU A 109 1.91 -10.34 0.77
N ASP A 110 3.16 -9.88 0.78
CA ASP A 110 4.37 -10.63 0.40
C ASP A 110 4.74 -11.73 1.41
N MET A 111 4.05 -11.77 2.55
CA MET A 111 4.16 -12.89 3.49
C MET A 111 3.48 -14.17 2.98
N ARG A 112 2.50 -14.07 2.07
CA ARG A 112 1.71 -15.22 1.62
C ARG A 112 2.55 -16.36 1.02
N PRO A 113 3.53 -16.10 0.14
CA PRO A 113 4.45 -17.12 -0.36
C PRO A 113 5.29 -17.77 0.76
N ILE A 114 5.68 -17.01 1.78
CA ILE A 114 6.48 -17.51 2.91
C ILE A 114 5.74 -18.61 3.66
N PHE A 115 4.44 -18.44 3.92
CA PHE A 115 3.62 -19.46 4.61
C PHE A 115 3.51 -20.79 3.86
N ARG A 116 3.91 -20.84 2.58
CA ARG A 116 3.88 -22.06 1.76
C ARG A 116 5.22 -22.78 1.71
N THR A 117 6.28 -22.22 2.29
CA THR A 117 7.59 -22.89 2.32
C THR A 117 7.58 -24.07 3.29
N ARG A 118 8.48 -25.03 3.07
CA ARG A 118 8.52 -26.28 3.84
C ARG A 118 9.21 -26.15 5.19
N ASP A 119 10.05 -25.14 5.36
CA ASP A 119 10.95 -24.91 6.49
C ASP A 119 10.38 -23.94 7.53
N LEU A 120 9.16 -23.43 7.32
CA LEU A 120 8.61 -22.39 8.18
C LEU A 120 8.24 -22.91 9.58
N ARG A 121 9.00 -22.47 10.57
CA ARG A 121 8.74 -22.74 11.99
C ARG A 121 7.50 -22.01 12.48
N LYS A 122 6.72 -22.63 13.38
CA LYS A 122 5.54 -22.02 14.02
C LYS A 122 5.81 -20.65 14.65
N GLY A 123 6.98 -20.48 15.29
CA GLY A 123 7.38 -19.21 15.87
C GLY A 123 7.55 -18.09 14.84
N VAL A 124 8.12 -18.42 13.67
CA VAL A 124 8.27 -17.44 12.56
C VAL A 124 6.90 -17.08 11.99
N ALA A 125 6.04 -18.08 11.77
CA ALA A 125 4.67 -17.84 11.33
C ALA A 125 3.90 -16.91 12.31
N ALA A 126 4.05 -17.11 13.62
CA ALA A 126 3.44 -16.26 14.63
C ALA A 126 4.01 -14.83 14.62
N ALA A 127 5.33 -14.67 14.48
CA ALA A 127 5.97 -13.36 14.35
C ALA A 127 5.45 -12.61 13.12
N LEU A 128 5.32 -13.30 11.99
CA LEU A 128 4.73 -12.76 10.77
C LEU A 128 3.27 -12.30 10.98
N VAL A 129 2.42 -13.12 11.59
CA VAL A 129 1.04 -12.70 11.92
C VAL A 129 1.02 -11.47 12.84
N CYS A 130 1.92 -11.41 13.83
CA CYS A 130 2.08 -10.25 14.70
C CYS A 130 2.50 -9.00 13.92
N PHE A 131 3.46 -9.15 13.00
CA PHE A 131 3.94 -8.07 12.13
C PHE A 131 2.77 -7.46 11.34
N ARG A 132 1.98 -8.30 10.66
CA ARG A 132 0.80 -7.84 9.93
C ARG A 132 -0.15 -7.06 10.84
N SER A 133 -0.45 -7.56 12.03
CA SER A 133 -1.32 -6.87 12.98
C SER A 133 -0.78 -5.49 13.38
N LEU A 134 0.54 -5.36 13.59
CA LEU A 134 1.19 -4.10 13.95
C LEU A 134 1.16 -3.07 12.81
N VAL A 135 1.38 -3.54 11.58
CA VAL A 135 1.31 -2.70 10.38
C VAL A 135 -0.12 -2.21 10.14
N GLU A 136 -1.10 -3.11 10.21
CA GLU A 136 -2.52 -2.77 10.02
C GLU A 136 -3.07 -1.86 11.12
N SER A 137 -2.55 -1.94 12.35
CA SER A 137 -2.94 -1.04 13.45
C SER A 137 -2.16 0.28 13.49
N GLY A 138 -1.19 0.47 12.59
CA GLY A 138 -0.32 1.66 12.58
C GLY A 138 0.64 1.74 13.77
N GLN A 139 0.92 0.61 14.41
CA GLN A 139 1.81 0.49 15.58
C GLN A 139 3.18 -0.11 15.23
N ALA A 140 3.48 -0.32 13.95
CA ALA A 140 4.78 -0.78 13.52
C ALA A 140 5.84 0.31 13.78
N ASP A 141 6.72 0.05 14.75
CA ASP A 141 7.89 0.88 15.05
C ASP A 141 9.18 0.17 14.65
N GLU A 142 10.22 0.94 14.30
CA GLU A 142 11.51 0.41 13.88
C GLU A 142 12.12 -0.56 14.91
N GLY A 143 12.08 -0.20 16.20
CA GLY A 143 12.72 -0.97 17.27
C GLY A 143 12.12 -2.37 17.40
N LEU A 144 10.80 -2.46 17.36
CA LEU A 144 10.07 -3.73 17.39
C LEU A 144 10.35 -4.56 16.14
N LEU A 145 10.38 -3.94 14.95
CA LEU A 145 10.71 -4.64 13.70
C LEU A 145 12.12 -5.23 13.71
N VAL A 146 13.10 -4.52 14.29
CA VAL A 146 14.47 -5.02 14.48
C VAL A 146 14.49 -6.26 15.40
N GLU A 147 13.74 -6.23 16.50
CA GLU A 147 13.66 -7.38 17.41
C GLU A 147 12.97 -8.59 16.75
N MET A 148 11.91 -8.35 15.98
CA MET A 148 11.25 -9.40 15.21
C MET A 148 12.18 -10.02 14.16
N ALA A 149 12.95 -9.20 13.43
CA ALA A 149 13.94 -9.68 12.46
C ALA A 149 14.99 -10.57 13.15
N ARG A 150 15.51 -10.16 14.30
CA ARG A 150 16.45 -10.97 15.12
C ARG A 150 15.84 -12.30 15.56
N PHE A 151 14.58 -12.30 15.98
CA PHE A 151 13.89 -13.50 16.43
C PHE A 151 13.66 -14.52 15.29
N VAL A 152 13.35 -14.03 14.10
CA VAL A 152 13.03 -14.87 12.93
C VAL A 152 14.26 -15.51 12.31
N ARG A 153 15.42 -14.83 12.36
CA ARG A 153 16.67 -15.34 11.78
C ARG A 153 16.99 -16.76 12.29
N PRO A 154 17.34 -17.69 11.38
CA PRO A 154 17.78 -19.01 11.77
C PRO A 154 19.02 -18.90 12.66
N ARG A 155 19.07 -19.71 13.72
CA ARG A 155 20.28 -19.85 14.54
C ARG A 155 21.25 -20.79 13.81
N PRO A 156 22.56 -20.50 13.83
CA PRO A 156 23.58 -21.36 13.24
C PRO A 156 23.62 -22.74 13.93
#